data_AF-F3PR99-F1
#
_entry.id   AF-F3PR99-F1
#
_cell.length_a   1.000
_cell.length_b   1.000
_cell.length_c   1.000
_cell.angle_alpha   90.00
_cell.angle_beta   90.00
_cell.angle_gamma   90.00
#
_symmetry.space_group_name_H-M   'P 1'
#
loop_
_entity.id
_entity.type
_entity.pdbx_description
1 polymer ?
#
loop_
_entity_poly.entity_id
_entity_poly.type
_entity_poly.pdbx_seq_one_letter_code
_entity_poly.pdbx_strand_id
1 'polypeptide(L)'
;MATITMKEWLGANERTRVLLTDKWYLDFAIKVLPFIKQSSVFKYENKRAQTEAAISVSLYLQDAISQNGGWKLFSDLYFRQYGTYLPFYPLTDEYIPDEINTEDIAFVIWTLKSHFAIWEDDQYTLFSPYDEGLLELSRILYDIMDECFEEAPISKEPSSDIWVMGPDLLEMPTTPLPEITPETKLKKDVERCLEYSKGAPLLYFANYKELCTFFVKVLKWEDNPSSLLPDLKYKKEFVIYANAKGMLIAHNVAAYFCEDHNPLYDAKRAAAEGYRMFCRPGACPFDLLKYGMTKGILPDVQLPLFKGKELLQQYWDFIARYYLCEYYEGE
;
A
#
# COMPACT_ATOMS: atom_id res chain seq x y z
N MET A 1 22.00 -30.22 -3.02
CA MET A 1 20.93 -29.27 -3.40
C MET A 1 20.50 -28.54 -2.15
N ALA A 2 20.33 -27.22 -2.23
CA ALA A 2 19.81 -26.45 -1.11
C ALA A 2 18.31 -26.75 -0.94
N THR A 3 17.98 -27.57 0.05
CA THR A 3 16.61 -28.01 0.35
C THR A 3 15.96 -27.06 1.35
N ILE A 4 14.66 -26.77 1.18
CA ILE A 4 13.85 -26.08 2.18
C ILE A 4 13.72 -27.01 3.39
N THR A 5 13.92 -26.48 4.58
CA THR A 5 13.89 -27.26 5.83
C THR A 5 12.52 -27.20 6.48
N MET A 6 12.18 -28.22 7.26
CA MET A 6 10.97 -28.20 8.10
C MET A 6 10.96 -27.00 9.07
N LYS A 7 12.14 -26.54 9.52
CA LYS A 7 12.25 -25.36 10.36
C LYS A 7 11.81 -24.08 9.64
N GLU A 8 12.20 -23.90 8.37
CA GLU A 8 11.78 -22.75 7.56
C GLU A 8 10.26 -22.80 7.30
N TRP A 9 9.72 -23.97 6.97
CA TRP A 9 8.27 -24.18 6.78
C TRP A 9 7.45 -23.86 8.03
N LEU A 10 7.85 -24.42 9.17
CA LEU A 10 7.19 -24.16 10.45
C LEU A 10 7.30 -22.69 10.87
N GLY A 11 8.45 -22.06 10.61
CA GLY A 11 8.65 -20.64 10.89
C GLY A 11 7.67 -19.74 10.12
N ALA A 12 7.42 -20.02 8.84
CA ALA A 12 6.45 -19.26 8.04
C ALA A 12 4.99 -19.50 8.47
N ASN A 13 4.71 -20.64 9.10
CA ASN A 13 3.42 -20.92 9.72
C ASN A 13 3.30 -20.36 11.16
N GLU A 14 4.36 -19.73 11.70
CA GLU A 14 4.46 -19.33 13.12
C GLU A 14 4.22 -20.49 14.10
N ARG A 15 4.56 -21.71 13.69
CA ARG A 15 4.41 -22.93 14.47
C ARG A 15 5.76 -23.49 14.88
N THR A 16 5.76 -24.27 15.96
CA THR A 16 6.94 -25.04 16.42
C THR A 16 6.72 -26.56 16.35
N ARG A 17 5.46 -27.01 16.22
CA ARG A 17 5.08 -28.41 16.16
C ARG A 17 4.77 -28.82 14.73
N VAL A 18 5.28 -29.98 14.33
CA VAL A 18 5.00 -30.60 13.02
C VAL A 18 3.61 -31.21 13.04
N LEU A 19 2.84 -30.93 12.00
CA LEU A 19 1.54 -31.52 11.68
C LEU A 19 1.69 -32.66 10.68
N LEU A 20 0.68 -33.51 10.62
CA LEU A 20 0.64 -34.65 9.69
C LEU A 20 0.71 -34.22 8.22
N THR A 21 0.20 -33.03 7.90
CA THR A 21 0.16 -32.46 6.55
C THR A 21 1.44 -31.73 6.15
N ASP A 22 2.25 -31.27 7.12
CA ASP A 22 3.41 -30.40 6.85
C ASP A 22 4.43 -31.03 5.90
N LYS A 23 4.62 -32.35 5.95
CA LYS A 23 5.55 -33.03 5.06
C LYS A 23 5.11 -32.92 3.59
N TRP A 24 3.81 -33.00 3.32
CA TRP A 24 3.27 -32.91 1.97
C TRP A 24 3.49 -31.51 1.39
N TYR A 25 3.13 -30.46 2.14
CA TYR A 25 3.31 -29.07 1.68
C TYR A 25 4.78 -28.64 1.62
N LEU A 26 5.64 -29.16 2.50
CA LEU A 26 7.09 -28.97 2.39
C LEU A 26 7.64 -29.63 1.12
N ASP A 27 7.18 -30.84 0.78
CA ASP A 27 7.58 -31.50 -0.47
C ASP A 27 7.09 -30.74 -1.70
N PHE A 28 5.86 -30.19 -1.64
CA PHE A 28 5.35 -29.30 -2.68
C PHE A 28 6.21 -28.02 -2.82
N ALA A 29 6.60 -27.39 -1.71
CA ALA A 29 7.52 -26.24 -1.73
C ALA A 29 8.86 -26.60 -2.38
N ILE A 30 9.39 -27.80 -2.12
CA ILE A 30 10.60 -28.31 -2.75
C ILE A 30 10.37 -28.60 -4.25
N LYS A 31 9.19 -29.10 -4.65
CA LYS A 31 8.79 -29.35 -6.05
C LYS A 31 8.79 -28.05 -6.87
N VAL A 32 8.25 -26.95 -6.33
CA VAL A 32 8.13 -25.68 -7.07
C VAL A 32 9.41 -24.84 -7.08
N LEU A 33 10.30 -25.02 -6.11
CA LEU A 33 11.52 -24.21 -5.95
C LEU A 33 12.40 -24.11 -7.23
N PRO A 34 12.61 -25.18 -8.03
CA PRO A 34 13.38 -25.07 -9.27
C PRO A 34 12.76 -24.12 -10.31
N PHE A 35 11.43 -24.05 -10.40
CA PHE A 35 10.72 -23.16 -11.32
C PHE A 35 10.89 -21.70 -10.89
N ILE A 36 10.76 -21.44 -9.59
CA ILE A 36 11.03 -20.13 -8.99
C ILE A 36 12.48 -19.70 -9.29
N LYS A 37 13.46 -20.57 -9.07
CA LYS A 37 14.88 -20.28 -9.34
C LYS A 37 15.20 -19.98 -10.80
N GLN A 38 14.43 -20.54 -11.73
CA GLN A 38 14.64 -20.33 -13.16
C GLN A 38 13.84 -19.14 -13.69
N SER A 39 12.80 -18.71 -12.97
CA SER A 39 11.96 -17.58 -13.35
C SER A 39 12.76 -16.29 -13.53
N SER A 40 12.32 -15.44 -14.45
CA SER A 40 12.91 -14.11 -14.65
C SER A 40 12.82 -13.23 -13.41
N VAL A 41 11.82 -13.46 -12.54
CA VAL A 41 11.53 -12.71 -11.31
C VAL A 41 12.49 -13.00 -10.16
N PHE A 42 12.96 -14.26 -10.03
CA PHE A 42 13.76 -14.71 -8.88
C PHE A 42 15.14 -15.30 -9.24
N LYS A 43 15.50 -15.46 -10.53
CA LYS A 43 16.78 -16.07 -10.93
C LYS A 43 18.05 -15.40 -10.39
N TYR A 44 17.99 -14.09 -10.14
CA TYR A 44 19.10 -13.32 -9.58
C TYR A 44 18.92 -12.99 -8.10
N GLU A 45 17.82 -13.42 -7.51
CA GLU A 45 17.57 -13.24 -6.08
C GLU A 45 18.41 -14.19 -5.24
N ASN A 46 18.63 -13.79 -3.99
CA ASN A 46 19.35 -14.64 -3.05
C ASN A 46 18.52 -15.89 -2.69
N LYS A 47 19.20 -16.91 -2.13
CA LYS A 47 18.55 -18.18 -1.75
C LYS A 47 17.38 -17.98 -0.79
N ARG A 48 17.46 -17.00 0.12
CA ARG A 48 16.42 -16.74 1.11
C ARG A 48 15.13 -16.30 0.42
N ALA A 49 15.18 -15.30 -0.45
CA ALA A 49 14.02 -14.82 -1.20
C ALA A 49 13.42 -15.92 -2.10
N GLN A 50 14.25 -16.76 -2.73
CA GLN A 50 13.77 -17.91 -3.51
C GLN A 50 13.06 -18.96 -2.65
N THR A 51 13.59 -19.24 -1.45
CA THR A 51 12.96 -20.14 -0.47
C THR A 51 11.65 -19.56 0.06
N GLU A 52 11.63 -18.27 0.43
CA GLU A 52 10.43 -17.57 0.91
C GLU A 52 9.33 -17.63 -0.15
N ALA A 53 9.65 -17.37 -1.42
CA ALA A 53 8.68 -17.48 -2.51
C ALA A 53 8.09 -18.90 -2.65
N ALA A 54 8.93 -19.94 -2.56
CA ALA A 54 8.45 -21.32 -2.62
C ALA A 54 7.55 -21.66 -1.42
N ILE A 55 7.85 -21.15 -0.23
CA ILE A 55 7.04 -21.36 0.96
C ILE A 55 5.70 -20.62 0.86
N SER A 56 5.69 -19.33 0.49
CA SER A 56 4.47 -18.52 0.39
C SER A 56 3.49 -19.08 -0.65
N VAL A 57 4.00 -19.54 -1.80
CA VAL A 57 3.18 -20.20 -2.83
C VAL A 57 2.58 -21.53 -2.29
N SER A 58 3.34 -22.28 -1.48
CA SER A 58 2.82 -23.49 -0.83
C SER A 58 1.84 -23.21 0.31
N LEU A 59 2.01 -22.10 1.04
CA LEU A 59 1.04 -21.63 2.03
C LEU A 59 -0.29 -21.26 1.38
N TYR A 60 -0.24 -20.57 0.23
CA TYR A 60 -1.43 -20.31 -0.56
C TYR A 60 -2.19 -21.59 -0.91
N LEU A 61 -1.50 -22.61 -1.45
CA LEU A 61 -2.13 -23.90 -1.76
C LEU A 61 -2.74 -24.55 -0.50
N GLN A 62 -2.02 -24.54 0.62
CA GLN A 62 -2.53 -25.08 1.90
C GLN A 62 -3.83 -24.38 2.32
N ASP A 63 -3.83 -23.05 2.27
CA ASP A 63 -4.95 -22.23 2.70
C ASP A 63 -6.16 -22.37 1.77
N ALA A 64 -5.94 -22.46 0.46
CA ALA A 64 -6.99 -22.70 -0.54
C ALA A 64 -7.65 -24.07 -0.31
N ILE A 65 -6.86 -25.14 -0.16
CA ILE A 65 -7.36 -26.50 0.13
C ILE A 65 -8.09 -26.56 1.47
N SER A 66 -7.59 -25.85 2.47
CA SER A 66 -8.15 -25.89 3.82
C SER A 66 -9.31 -24.91 4.03
N GLN A 67 -9.53 -24.01 3.07
CA GLN A 67 -10.46 -22.88 3.12
C GLN A 67 -10.35 -22.10 4.44
N ASN A 68 -9.11 -21.92 4.90
CA ASN A 68 -8.76 -21.25 6.16
C ASN A 68 -7.33 -20.70 6.08
N GLY A 69 -6.86 -20.03 7.14
CA GLY A 69 -5.49 -19.49 7.18
C GLY A 69 -5.39 -18.06 6.65
N GLY A 70 -4.15 -17.59 6.50
CA GLY A 70 -3.83 -16.21 6.15
C GLY A 70 -4.42 -15.77 4.81
N TRP A 71 -4.42 -16.62 3.78
CA TRP A 71 -5.03 -16.28 2.49
C TRP A 71 -6.54 -16.07 2.60
N LYS A 72 -7.23 -16.99 3.28
CA LYS A 72 -8.69 -16.88 3.47
C LYS A 72 -9.04 -15.62 4.26
N LEU A 73 -8.29 -15.35 5.33
CA LEU A 73 -8.49 -14.14 6.12
C LEU A 73 -8.26 -12.87 5.28
N PHE A 74 -7.16 -12.80 4.53
CA PHE A 74 -6.86 -11.68 3.65
C PHE A 74 -7.98 -11.45 2.62
N SER A 75 -8.35 -12.48 1.88
CA SER A 75 -9.34 -12.38 0.79
C SER A 75 -10.74 -12.02 1.31
N ASP A 76 -11.16 -12.55 2.46
CA ASP A 76 -12.43 -12.19 3.09
C ASP A 76 -12.44 -10.73 3.60
N LEU A 77 -11.33 -10.27 4.19
CA LEU A 77 -11.19 -8.88 4.61
C LEU A 77 -11.16 -7.93 3.41
N TYR A 78 -10.44 -8.30 2.35
CA TYR A 78 -10.36 -7.52 1.12
C TYR A 78 -11.73 -7.43 0.44
N PHE A 79 -12.49 -8.54 0.38
CA PHE A 79 -13.87 -8.56 -0.12
C PHE A 79 -14.79 -7.67 0.69
N ARG A 80 -14.71 -7.72 2.02
CA ARG A 80 -15.49 -6.84 2.90
C ARG A 80 -15.21 -5.36 2.63
N GLN A 81 -13.96 -5.01 2.33
CA GLN A 81 -13.51 -3.63 2.15
C GLN A 81 -13.78 -3.10 0.72
N TYR A 82 -13.57 -3.92 -0.31
CA TYR A 82 -13.54 -3.47 -1.71
C TYR A 82 -14.55 -4.16 -2.63
N GLY A 83 -15.28 -5.18 -2.16
CA GLY A 83 -16.27 -5.91 -2.96
C GLY A 83 -15.68 -6.82 -4.05
N THR A 84 -14.39 -7.13 -3.96
CA THR A 84 -13.63 -8.07 -4.80
C THR A 84 -12.63 -8.82 -3.91
N TYR A 85 -12.01 -9.92 -4.37
CA TYR A 85 -11.20 -10.80 -3.50
C TYR A 85 -9.71 -10.41 -3.40
N LEU A 86 -9.19 -9.64 -4.36
CA LEU A 86 -7.80 -9.18 -4.40
C LEU A 86 -7.64 -7.94 -5.28
N PRO A 87 -6.56 -7.16 -5.11
CA PRO A 87 -6.29 -5.97 -5.91
C PRO A 87 -5.72 -6.30 -7.30
N PHE A 88 -5.67 -5.28 -8.17
CA PHE A 88 -4.96 -5.22 -9.46
C PHE A 88 -5.50 -6.07 -10.61
N TYR A 89 -6.04 -7.25 -10.34
CA TYR A 89 -6.47 -8.18 -11.39
C TYR A 89 -7.98 -8.09 -11.62
N PRO A 90 -8.44 -7.96 -12.89
CA PRO A 90 -9.84 -8.05 -13.21
C PRO A 90 -10.30 -9.50 -13.06
N LEU A 91 -11.18 -9.77 -12.10
CA LEU A 91 -11.71 -11.11 -11.87
C LEU A 91 -12.86 -11.38 -12.85
N THR A 92 -12.85 -12.55 -13.48
CA THR A 92 -13.89 -13.01 -14.41
C THR A 92 -14.67 -14.17 -13.78
N ASP A 93 -15.64 -14.73 -14.50
CA ASP A 93 -16.38 -15.92 -14.07
C ASP A 93 -15.48 -17.17 -13.91
N GLU A 94 -14.25 -17.14 -14.43
CA GLU A 94 -13.25 -18.19 -14.23
C GLU A 94 -12.58 -18.13 -12.84
N TYR A 95 -12.68 -16.99 -12.14
CA TYR A 95 -12.18 -16.85 -10.79
C TYR A 95 -13.16 -17.48 -9.80
N ILE A 96 -12.76 -18.55 -9.14
CA ILE A 96 -13.59 -19.25 -8.17
C ILE A 96 -13.04 -18.96 -6.77
N PRO A 97 -13.76 -18.21 -5.91
CA PRO A 97 -13.36 -18.00 -4.53
C PRO A 97 -13.22 -19.33 -3.80
N ASP A 98 -12.21 -19.44 -2.93
CA ASP A 98 -11.90 -20.65 -2.17
C ASP A 98 -11.38 -21.84 -3.00
N GLU A 99 -11.03 -21.62 -4.26
CA GLU A 99 -10.22 -22.52 -5.10
C GLU A 99 -8.85 -21.89 -5.44
N ILE A 100 -8.01 -22.63 -6.16
CA ILE A 100 -6.76 -22.06 -6.70
C ILE A 100 -7.06 -21.17 -7.90
N ASN A 101 -6.42 -20.00 -7.97
CA ASN A 101 -6.53 -19.05 -9.08
C ASN A 101 -5.16 -18.51 -9.47
N THR A 102 -4.96 -18.22 -10.76
CA THR A 102 -3.68 -17.67 -11.24
C THR A 102 -3.45 -16.25 -10.69
N GLU A 103 -4.51 -15.47 -10.54
CA GLU A 103 -4.51 -14.09 -10.02
C GLU A 103 -4.03 -14.05 -8.57
N ASP A 104 -4.43 -15.02 -7.75
CA ASP A 104 -4.03 -15.15 -6.35
C ASP A 104 -2.52 -15.42 -6.25
N ILE A 105 -2.01 -16.36 -7.05
CA ILE A 105 -0.57 -16.67 -7.12
C ILE A 105 0.21 -15.44 -7.58
N ALA A 106 -0.30 -14.70 -8.57
CA ALA A 106 0.30 -13.46 -9.05
C ALA A 106 0.36 -12.40 -7.95
N PHE A 107 -0.69 -12.27 -7.13
CA PHE A 107 -0.69 -11.38 -5.98
C PHE A 107 0.31 -11.81 -4.90
N VAL A 108 0.38 -13.10 -4.56
CA VAL A 108 1.36 -13.65 -3.61
C VAL A 108 2.80 -13.37 -4.09
N ILE A 109 3.09 -13.51 -5.39
CA ILE A 109 4.41 -13.16 -5.91
C ILE A 109 4.64 -11.65 -5.82
N TRP A 110 3.62 -10.84 -6.09
CA TRP A 110 3.73 -9.38 -5.99
C TRP A 110 4.07 -8.93 -4.56
N THR A 111 3.45 -9.50 -3.51
CA THR A 111 3.76 -9.14 -2.11
C THR A 111 5.22 -9.45 -1.72
N LEU A 112 5.81 -10.48 -2.33
CA LEU A 112 7.23 -10.84 -2.14
C LEU A 112 8.22 -9.92 -2.88
N LYS A 113 7.74 -9.07 -3.80
CA LYS A 113 8.57 -8.15 -4.58
C LYS A 113 8.32 -6.68 -4.22
N SER A 114 7.13 -6.37 -3.74
CA SER A 114 6.66 -5.04 -3.37
C SER A 114 6.67 -4.90 -1.86
N HIS A 115 7.76 -4.40 -1.27
CA HIS A 115 7.90 -4.26 0.17
C HIS A 115 7.61 -2.83 0.60
N PHE A 116 6.81 -2.66 1.66
CA PHE A 116 6.68 -1.39 2.35
C PHE A 116 7.90 -1.08 3.21
N ALA A 117 8.06 0.19 3.60
CA ALA A 117 9.15 0.58 4.50
C ALA A 117 8.81 0.13 5.93
N ILE A 118 9.63 -0.77 6.50
CA ILE A 118 9.42 -1.30 7.85
C ILE A 118 9.87 -0.28 8.92
N TRP A 119 10.81 0.61 8.59
CA TRP A 119 11.37 1.64 9.48
C TRP A 119 11.70 2.91 8.69
N GLU A 120 12.04 4.01 9.38
CA GLU A 120 12.37 5.33 8.80
C GLU A 120 13.52 5.35 7.78
N ASP A 121 14.25 4.24 7.58
CA ASP A 121 15.35 4.10 6.60
C ASP A 121 14.89 3.98 5.12
N ASP A 122 13.68 4.47 4.81
CA ASP A 122 13.29 5.04 3.51
C ASP A 122 13.19 4.10 2.28
N GLN A 123 13.38 2.80 2.40
CA GLN A 123 13.35 1.90 1.23
C GLN A 123 12.13 0.99 1.20
N TYR A 124 11.10 1.44 0.48
CA TYR A 124 10.07 0.58 -0.09
C TYR A 124 10.49 0.14 -1.50
N THR A 125 9.95 -0.99 -1.96
CA THR A 125 10.10 -1.45 -3.35
C THR A 125 8.76 -1.47 -4.04
N LEU A 126 8.78 -1.08 -5.32
CA LEU A 126 7.62 -1.14 -6.20
C LEU A 126 7.86 -2.21 -7.25
N PHE A 127 6.95 -3.16 -7.36
CA PHE A 127 6.96 -4.15 -8.43
C PHE A 127 5.64 -4.09 -9.22
N SER A 128 5.72 -4.29 -10.54
CA SER A 128 4.54 -4.26 -11.39
C SER A 128 3.72 -5.53 -11.18
N PRO A 129 2.42 -5.45 -10.83
CA PRO A 129 1.54 -6.63 -10.80
C PRO A 129 1.31 -7.20 -12.21
N TYR A 130 1.63 -6.44 -13.26
CA TYR A 130 1.55 -6.87 -14.65
C TYR A 130 2.92 -7.21 -15.27
N ASP A 131 3.94 -7.45 -14.46
CA ASP A 131 5.23 -7.93 -14.97
C ASP A 131 5.05 -9.26 -15.72
N GLU A 132 5.58 -9.35 -16.94
CA GLU A 132 5.39 -10.54 -17.78
C GLU A 132 5.97 -11.80 -17.14
N GLY A 133 7.12 -11.67 -16.46
CA GLY A 133 7.77 -12.77 -15.77
C GLY A 133 6.99 -13.26 -14.55
N LEU A 134 6.37 -12.33 -13.82
CA LEU A 134 5.47 -12.66 -12.71
C LEU A 134 4.23 -13.41 -13.21
N LEU A 135 3.60 -12.91 -14.26
CA LEU A 135 2.41 -13.56 -14.84
C LEU A 135 2.72 -14.92 -15.44
N GLU A 136 3.87 -15.06 -16.11
CA GLU A 136 4.35 -16.36 -16.62
C GLU A 136 4.60 -17.35 -15.47
N LEU A 137 5.33 -16.93 -14.43
CA LEU A 137 5.60 -17.77 -13.26
C LEU A 137 4.30 -18.19 -12.56
N SER A 138 3.31 -17.30 -12.48
CA SER A 138 2.03 -17.57 -11.84
C SER A 138 1.27 -18.70 -12.54
N ARG A 139 1.25 -18.70 -13.88
CA ARG A 139 0.62 -19.77 -14.68
C ARG A 139 1.36 -21.10 -14.50
N ILE A 140 2.69 -21.09 -14.55
CA ILE A 140 3.50 -22.29 -14.35
C ILE A 140 3.22 -22.91 -12.97
N LEU A 141 3.13 -22.07 -11.92
CA LEU A 141 2.84 -22.54 -10.57
C LEU A 141 1.40 -23.02 -10.42
N TYR A 142 0.45 -22.36 -11.07
CA TYR A 142 -0.95 -22.81 -11.15
C TYR A 142 -1.03 -24.24 -11.72
N ASP A 143 -0.41 -24.49 -12.89
CA ASP A 143 -0.43 -25.81 -13.52
C ASP A 143 0.14 -26.90 -12.57
N ILE A 144 1.21 -26.57 -11.83
CA ILE A 144 1.82 -27.49 -10.85
C ILE A 144 0.92 -27.72 -9.63
N MET A 145 0.15 -26.72 -9.21
CA MET A 145 -0.84 -26.82 -8.12
C MET A 145 -2.02 -27.69 -8.55
N ASP A 146 -2.58 -27.41 -9.72
CA ASP A 146 -3.74 -28.11 -10.29
C ASP A 146 -3.48 -29.62 -10.40
N GLU A 147 -2.29 -30.01 -10.88
CA GLU A 147 -1.85 -31.42 -10.93
C GLU A 147 -1.95 -32.19 -9.61
N CYS A 148 -1.83 -31.50 -8.47
CA CYS A 148 -1.82 -32.11 -7.14
C CYS A 148 -2.95 -31.66 -6.23
N PHE A 149 -3.88 -30.84 -6.74
CA PHE A 149 -4.94 -30.21 -5.96
C PHE A 149 -5.81 -31.25 -5.24
N GLU A 150 -6.24 -32.29 -5.98
CA GLU A 150 -7.06 -33.40 -5.45
C GLU A 150 -6.32 -34.30 -4.44
N GLU A 151 -4.98 -34.30 -4.46
CA GLU A 151 -4.15 -35.11 -3.56
C GLU A 151 -3.72 -34.33 -2.31
N ALA A 152 -3.90 -33.00 -2.31
CA ALA A 152 -3.44 -32.12 -1.25
C ALA A 152 -4.24 -32.37 0.05
N PRO A 153 -3.58 -32.65 1.18
CA PRO A 153 -4.27 -32.96 2.42
C PRO A 153 -4.78 -31.68 3.09
N ILE A 154 -6.03 -31.70 3.54
CA ILE A 154 -6.64 -30.61 4.32
C ILE A 154 -5.89 -30.44 5.65
N SER A 155 -5.38 -29.23 5.90
CA SER A 155 -4.80 -28.86 7.20
C SER A 155 -5.90 -28.39 8.15
N LYS A 156 -5.94 -28.98 9.36
CA LYS A 156 -6.88 -28.55 10.41
C LYS A 156 -6.44 -27.29 11.13
N GLU A 157 -5.13 -27.06 11.21
CA GLU A 157 -4.58 -25.84 11.81
C GLU A 157 -4.35 -24.83 10.69
N PRO A 158 -4.82 -23.58 10.86
CA PRO A 158 -4.60 -22.53 9.89
C PRO A 158 -3.12 -22.15 9.81
N SER A 159 -2.70 -21.64 8.66
CA SER A 159 -1.46 -20.88 8.56
C SER A 159 -1.53 -19.56 9.35
N SER A 160 -0.39 -18.89 9.49
CA SER A 160 -0.30 -17.57 10.12
C SER A 160 -1.21 -16.54 9.43
N ASP A 161 -1.80 -15.62 10.18
CA ASP A 161 -2.64 -14.55 9.63
C ASP A 161 -1.85 -13.41 8.98
N ILE A 162 -0.52 -13.34 9.20
CA ILE A 162 0.32 -12.23 8.73
C ILE A 162 1.21 -12.58 7.52
N TRP A 163 1.15 -13.80 6.98
CA TRP A 163 2.07 -14.20 5.90
C TRP A 163 1.78 -13.52 4.55
N VAL A 164 0.52 -13.14 4.29
CA VAL A 164 0.12 -12.34 3.12
C VAL A 164 0.31 -10.85 3.40
N MET A 165 -0.33 -10.38 4.46
CA MET A 165 -0.41 -8.99 4.89
C MET A 165 -0.99 -8.97 6.31
N GLY A 166 -0.58 -8.01 7.14
CA GLY A 166 -1.19 -7.81 8.46
C GLY A 166 -2.69 -7.51 8.34
N PRO A 167 -3.57 -8.26 9.04
CA PRO A 167 -5.02 -8.05 8.94
C PRO A 167 -5.44 -6.65 9.43
N ASP A 168 -4.67 -6.08 10.35
CA ASP A 168 -4.83 -4.72 10.89
C ASP A 168 -4.86 -3.66 9.78
N LEU A 169 -4.12 -3.85 8.68
CA LEU A 169 -4.08 -2.89 7.57
C LEU A 169 -5.40 -2.80 6.80
N LEU A 170 -6.14 -3.91 6.69
CA LEU A 170 -7.47 -3.94 6.06
C LEU A 170 -8.59 -3.62 7.05
N GLU A 171 -8.41 -3.99 8.32
CA GLU A 171 -9.38 -3.69 9.39
C GLU A 171 -9.36 -2.22 9.82
N MET A 172 -8.26 -1.50 9.54
CA MET A 172 -8.13 -0.09 9.90
C MET A 172 -9.29 0.74 9.31
N PRO A 173 -10.10 1.40 10.14
CA PRO A 173 -11.31 2.07 9.67
C PRO A 173 -10.97 3.32 8.88
N THR A 174 -11.63 3.49 7.74
CA THR A 174 -11.55 4.71 6.94
C THR A 174 -12.37 5.82 7.62
N THR A 175 -11.74 6.94 7.99
CA THR A 175 -12.48 8.08 8.57
C THR A 175 -13.01 9.00 7.47
N PRO A 176 -14.26 9.51 7.55
CA PRO A 176 -14.72 10.50 6.57
C PRO A 176 -13.82 11.74 6.56
N LEU A 177 -13.65 12.36 5.39
CA LEU A 177 -12.94 13.63 5.30
C LEU A 177 -13.58 14.66 6.25
N PRO A 178 -12.76 15.44 6.99
CA PRO A 178 -13.26 16.46 7.91
C PRO A 178 -13.80 17.69 7.15
N GLU A 179 -14.90 17.53 6.43
CA GLU A 179 -15.53 18.59 5.66
C GLU A 179 -16.13 19.67 6.57
N ILE A 180 -16.03 20.92 6.12
CA ILE A 180 -16.60 22.07 6.83
C ILE A 180 -18.05 22.25 6.40
N THR A 181 -18.96 22.09 7.36
CA THR A 181 -20.40 22.38 7.18
C THR A 181 -20.76 23.74 7.80
N PRO A 182 -21.92 24.34 7.45
CA PRO A 182 -22.37 25.60 8.06
C PRO A 182 -22.49 25.55 9.60
N GLU A 183 -22.73 24.37 10.17
CA GLU A 183 -22.84 24.14 11.62
C GLU A 183 -21.48 23.88 12.29
N THR A 184 -20.43 23.69 11.50
CA THR A 184 -19.09 23.39 12.02
C THR A 184 -18.53 24.61 12.74
N LYS A 185 -18.26 24.45 14.03
CA LYS A 185 -17.55 25.47 14.81
C LYS A 185 -16.06 25.45 14.46
N LEU A 186 -15.65 26.40 13.64
CA LEU A 186 -14.27 26.50 13.16
C LEU A 186 -13.30 26.98 14.25
N LYS A 187 -12.07 26.47 14.19
CA LYS A 187 -10.94 27.05 14.93
C LYS A 187 -10.54 28.37 14.25
N LYS A 188 -10.06 29.34 15.02
CA LYS A 188 -9.68 30.68 14.51
C LYS A 188 -8.71 30.64 13.32
N ASP A 189 -7.76 29.72 13.34
CA ASP A 189 -6.80 29.61 12.23
C ASP A 189 -7.46 29.09 10.96
N VAL A 190 -8.45 28.20 11.07
CA VAL A 190 -9.24 27.72 9.92
C VAL A 190 -10.09 28.86 9.35
N GLU A 191 -10.77 29.64 10.20
CA GLU A 191 -11.53 30.82 9.77
C GLU A 191 -10.64 31.79 8.97
N ARG A 192 -9.45 32.11 9.50
CA ARG A 192 -8.48 33.00 8.86
C ARG A 192 -7.92 32.44 7.56
N CYS A 193 -7.66 31.14 7.48
CA CYS A 193 -7.27 30.47 6.24
C CYS A 193 -8.33 30.66 5.16
N LEU A 194 -9.59 30.38 5.48
CA LEU A 194 -10.71 30.47 4.54
C LEU A 194 -11.00 31.92 4.12
N GLU A 195 -10.93 32.88 5.03
CA GLU A 195 -11.06 34.30 4.71
C GLU A 195 -9.97 34.75 3.72
N TYR A 196 -8.72 34.34 3.97
CA TYR A 196 -7.57 34.67 3.12
C TYR A 196 -7.68 34.03 1.72
N SER A 197 -8.11 32.77 1.67
CA SER A 197 -8.21 32.00 0.42
C SER A 197 -9.54 32.18 -0.32
N LYS A 198 -10.44 33.05 0.18
CA LYS A 198 -11.81 33.24 -0.35
C LYS A 198 -12.61 31.94 -0.39
N GLY A 199 -12.44 31.11 0.63
CA GLY A 199 -13.17 29.85 0.84
C GLY A 199 -12.46 28.60 0.32
N ALA A 200 -11.31 28.71 -0.34
CA ALA A 200 -10.56 27.52 -0.77
C ALA A 200 -9.89 26.82 0.44
N PRO A 201 -10.07 25.50 0.64
CA PRO A 201 -9.53 24.81 1.81
C PRO A 201 -8.03 24.51 1.69
N LEU A 202 -7.47 24.51 0.47
CA LEU A 202 -6.05 24.31 0.22
C LEU A 202 -5.35 25.64 -0.08
N LEU A 203 -4.24 25.90 0.61
CA LEU A 203 -3.39 27.07 0.40
C LEU A 203 -1.97 26.62 0.05
N TYR A 204 -1.33 27.33 -0.88
CA TYR A 204 -0.04 26.96 -1.45
C TYR A 204 1.02 28.02 -1.19
N PHE A 205 2.21 27.59 -0.73
CA PHE A 205 3.33 28.48 -0.46
C PHE A 205 4.63 27.92 -1.04
N ALA A 206 5.36 28.72 -1.81
CA ALA A 206 6.54 28.23 -2.52
C ALA A 206 7.69 27.92 -1.56
N ASN A 207 7.83 28.71 -0.50
CA ASN A 207 8.96 28.65 0.41
C ASN A 207 8.57 29.02 1.86
N TYR A 208 9.46 28.71 2.80
CA TYR A 208 9.22 28.91 4.22
C TYR A 208 9.04 30.39 4.60
N LYS A 209 9.63 31.33 3.86
CA LYS A 209 9.46 32.77 4.13
C LYS A 209 8.04 33.22 3.83
N GLU A 210 7.45 32.76 2.74
CA GLU A 210 6.03 33.01 2.42
C GLU A 210 5.11 32.39 3.47
N LEU A 211 5.38 31.15 3.88
CA LEU A 211 4.64 30.45 4.93
C LEU A 211 4.69 31.21 6.28
N CYS A 212 5.87 31.62 6.75
CA CYS A 212 6.00 32.43 7.96
C CYS A 212 5.28 33.77 7.85
N THR A 213 5.34 34.41 6.68
CA THR A 213 4.61 35.66 6.44
C THR A 213 3.11 35.46 6.61
N PHE A 214 2.58 34.32 6.14
CA PHE A 214 1.19 33.94 6.34
C PHE A 214 0.87 33.67 7.82
N PHE A 215 1.68 32.90 8.54
CA PHE A 215 1.48 32.64 9.98
C PHE A 215 1.38 33.94 10.80
N VAL A 216 2.30 34.88 10.60
CA VAL A 216 2.30 36.13 11.36
C VAL A 216 1.20 37.08 10.89
N LYS A 217 1.13 37.36 9.57
CA LYS A 217 0.24 38.42 9.07
C LYS A 217 -1.22 38.00 8.99
N VAL A 218 -1.50 36.73 8.71
CA VAL A 218 -2.85 36.21 8.55
C VAL A 218 -3.28 35.47 9.81
N LEU A 219 -2.55 34.43 10.22
CA LEU A 219 -2.90 33.63 11.41
C LEU A 219 -2.61 34.33 12.73
N LYS A 220 -1.95 35.48 12.74
CA LYS A 220 -1.63 36.27 13.95
C LYS A 220 -0.84 35.45 14.99
N TRP A 221 -0.04 34.50 14.55
CA TRP A 221 0.92 33.81 15.41
C TRP A 221 2.03 34.76 15.85
N GLU A 222 2.71 34.44 16.96
CA GLU A 222 3.81 35.26 17.45
C GLU A 222 4.98 35.29 16.46
N ASP A 223 5.51 36.49 16.22
CA ASP A 223 6.66 36.70 15.32
C ASP A 223 7.98 36.38 16.04
N ASN A 224 8.15 35.10 16.39
CA ASN A 224 9.41 34.57 16.90
C ASN A 224 9.73 33.20 16.28
N PRO A 225 11.03 32.86 16.10
CA PRO A 225 11.42 31.64 15.38
C PRO A 225 10.87 30.33 15.96
N SER A 226 10.67 30.23 17.27
CA SER A 226 10.14 29.04 17.95
C SER A 226 8.65 28.80 17.67
N SER A 227 7.88 29.87 17.39
CA SER A 227 6.42 29.77 17.16
C SER A 227 6.05 29.51 15.70
N LEU A 228 7.03 29.47 14.79
CA LEU A 228 6.80 29.43 13.34
C LEU A 228 7.18 28.09 12.69
N LEU A 229 7.18 27.00 13.46
CA LEU A 229 7.49 25.65 12.98
C LEU A 229 8.92 25.54 12.38
N PRO A 230 9.96 25.72 13.21
CA PRO A 230 11.36 25.78 12.74
C PRO A 230 11.83 24.54 11.98
N ASP A 231 11.21 23.38 12.20
CA ASP A 231 11.52 22.12 11.48
C ASP A 231 11.22 22.21 9.98
N LEU A 232 10.35 23.13 9.57
CA LEU A 232 9.99 23.37 8.17
C LEU A 232 10.95 24.33 7.45
N LYS A 233 11.93 24.92 8.16
CA LYS A 233 12.79 25.99 7.66
C LYS A 233 13.51 25.68 6.34
N TYR A 234 13.90 24.42 6.15
CA TYR A 234 14.64 23.95 4.97
C TYR A 234 13.75 23.21 3.96
N LYS A 235 12.44 23.20 4.19
CA LYS A 235 11.44 22.61 3.30
C LYS A 235 10.85 23.68 2.39
N LYS A 236 10.12 23.26 1.36
CA LYS A 236 9.52 24.14 0.34
C LYS A 236 8.19 23.56 -0.15
N GLU A 237 7.51 24.28 -1.04
CA GLU A 237 6.33 23.78 -1.77
C GLU A 237 5.27 23.22 -0.82
N PHE A 238 4.81 24.08 0.08
CA PHE A 238 3.90 23.74 1.16
C PHE A 238 2.46 23.73 0.69
N VAL A 239 1.69 22.80 1.26
CA VAL A 239 0.24 22.77 1.18
C VAL A 239 -0.31 22.86 2.59
N ILE A 240 -1.13 23.86 2.85
CA ILE A 240 -1.97 23.92 4.04
C ILE A 240 -3.34 23.38 3.67
N TYR A 241 -3.85 22.44 4.45
CA TYR A 241 -5.25 22.01 4.40
C TYR A 241 -6.00 22.50 5.63
N ALA A 242 -6.88 23.48 5.42
CA ALA A 242 -7.79 24.00 6.42
C ALA A 242 -9.11 23.20 6.37
N ASN A 243 -9.44 22.50 7.46
CA ASN A 243 -10.57 21.58 7.52
C ASN A 243 -11.29 21.65 8.88
N ALA A 244 -12.32 20.83 9.08
CA ALA A 244 -13.13 20.88 10.31
C ALA A 244 -12.35 20.51 11.59
N LYS A 245 -11.30 19.68 11.49
CA LYS A 245 -10.44 19.30 12.63
C LYS A 245 -9.43 20.40 12.96
N GLY A 246 -9.00 21.18 11.98
CA GLY A 246 -7.99 22.22 12.14
C GLY A 246 -7.20 22.46 10.86
N MET A 247 -5.89 22.63 11.01
CA MET A 247 -4.97 22.91 9.91
C MET A 247 -3.91 21.81 9.84
N LEU A 248 -3.76 21.19 8.68
CA LEU A 248 -2.67 20.28 8.36
C LEU A 248 -1.67 20.99 7.44
N ILE A 249 -0.39 20.65 7.56
CA ILE A 249 0.67 21.22 6.73
C ILE A 249 1.50 20.09 6.14
N ALA A 250 1.63 20.10 4.82
CA ALA A 250 2.54 19.24 4.08
C ALA A 250 3.61 20.08 3.36
N HIS A 251 4.73 19.46 3.03
CA HIS A 251 5.83 20.11 2.30
C HIS A 251 6.29 19.25 1.13
N ASN A 252 6.94 19.84 0.12
CA ASN A 252 7.43 19.17 -1.08
C ASN A 252 6.35 18.44 -1.91
N VAL A 253 5.07 18.79 -1.70
CA VAL A 253 3.93 18.15 -2.36
C VAL A 253 3.05 19.12 -3.15
N ALA A 254 3.22 20.44 -2.99
CA ALA A 254 2.38 21.42 -3.68
C ALA A 254 2.38 21.27 -5.21
N ALA A 255 3.49 20.80 -5.81
CA ALA A 255 3.58 20.58 -7.24
C ALA A 255 2.63 19.49 -7.78
N TYR A 256 2.02 18.68 -6.92
CA TYR A 256 1.21 17.53 -7.32
C TYR A 256 -0.30 17.83 -7.39
N PHE A 257 -0.75 18.94 -6.81
CA PHE A 257 -2.18 19.28 -6.71
C PHE A 257 -2.62 20.18 -7.87
N CYS A 258 -3.43 19.66 -8.78
CA CYS A 258 -3.96 20.39 -9.93
C CYS A 258 -5.19 21.22 -9.53
N GLU A 259 -4.95 22.47 -9.11
CA GLU A 259 -6.01 23.47 -8.88
C GLU A 259 -5.67 24.78 -9.59
N ASP A 260 -6.68 25.50 -10.08
CA ASP A 260 -6.52 26.76 -10.83
C ASP A 260 -5.74 27.83 -10.03
N HIS A 261 -5.92 27.86 -8.70
CA HIS A 261 -5.24 28.80 -7.81
C HIS A 261 -3.90 28.28 -7.28
N ASN A 262 -3.42 27.10 -7.70
CA ASN A 262 -2.11 26.58 -7.33
C ASN A 262 -1.06 26.95 -8.40
N PRO A 263 -0.23 27.99 -8.19
CA PRO A 263 0.80 28.37 -9.16
C PRO A 263 2.00 27.41 -9.19
N LEU A 264 2.07 26.45 -8.26
CA LEU A 264 3.21 25.54 -8.11
C LEU A 264 3.00 24.19 -8.81
N TYR A 265 1.78 23.91 -9.26
CA TYR A 265 1.45 22.65 -9.92
C TYR A 265 2.32 22.39 -11.16
N ASP A 266 2.86 21.17 -11.25
CA ASP A 266 3.66 20.70 -12.37
C ASP A 266 3.25 19.26 -12.71
N ALA A 267 2.54 19.09 -13.83
CA ALA A 267 2.04 17.78 -14.27
C ALA A 267 3.16 16.74 -14.47
N LYS A 268 4.34 17.15 -14.97
CA LYS A 268 5.46 16.23 -15.20
C LYS A 268 6.05 15.75 -13.88
N ARG A 269 6.17 16.65 -12.91
CA ARG A 269 6.68 16.30 -11.58
C ARG A 269 5.67 15.50 -10.77
N ALA A 270 4.38 15.81 -10.87
CA ALA A 270 3.29 14.99 -10.33
C ALA A 270 3.37 13.55 -10.85
N ALA A 271 3.56 13.39 -12.16
CA ALA A 271 3.73 12.10 -12.82
C ALA A 271 5.01 11.35 -12.43
N ALA A 272 6.09 12.06 -12.12
CA ALA A 272 7.38 11.46 -11.80
C ALA A 272 7.59 11.16 -10.30
N GLU A 273 6.98 11.95 -9.41
CA GLU A 273 7.31 11.94 -7.98
C GLU A 273 6.09 11.87 -7.06
N GLY A 274 4.88 12.19 -7.55
CA GLY A 274 3.69 12.32 -6.70
C GLY A 274 3.28 11.03 -6.01
N TYR A 275 3.60 9.86 -6.59
CA TYR A 275 3.29 8.55 -5.99
C TYR A 275 3.93 8.35 -4.61
N ARG A 276 5.00 9.10 -4.31
CA ARG A 276 5.67 9.05 -3.00
C ARG A 276 4.73 9.41 -1.85
N MET A 277 3.68 10.21 -2.09
CA MET A 277 2.65 10.49 -1.08
C MET A 277 1.90 9.24 -0.62
N PHE A 278 1.80 8.22 -1.48
CA PHE A 278 1.11 6.95 -1.19
C PHE A 278 2.04 5.88 -0.64
N CYS A 279 3.36 6.05 -0.81
CA CYS A 279 4.32 4.97 -0.54
C CYS A 279 5.33 5.29 0.57
N ARG A 280 5.45 6.56 0.98
CA ARG A 280 6.45 7.01 1.94
C ARG A 280 5.78 7.60 3.18
N PRO A 281 5.94 6.96 4.36
CA PRO A 281 5.56 7.54 5.64
C PRO A 281 6.01 8.99 5.81
N GLY A 282 5.11 9.84 6.32
CA GLY A 282 5.37 11.26 6.58
C GLY A 282 5.50 12.16 5.33
N ALA A 283 5.36 11.64 4.10
CA ALA A 283 5.45 12.46 2.89
C ALA A 283 4.25 13.41 2.73
N CYS A 284 3.05 12.97 3.11
CA CYS A 284 1.82 13.76 3.07
C CYS A 284 0.89 13.30 4.20
N PRO A 285 0.29 14.20 4.99
CA PRO A 285 -0.79 13.86 5.90
C PRO A 285 -1.92 13.14 5.15
N PHE A 286 -2.43 12.04 5.72
CA PHE A 286 -3.37 11.17 5.00
C PHE A 286 -4.69 11.86 4.65
N ASP A 287 -5.24 12.69 5.56
CA ASP A 287 -6.45 13.49 5.29
C ASP A 287 -6.27 14.42 4.07
N LEU A 288 -5.07 14.95 3.83
CA LEU A 288 -4.78 15.76 2.64
C LEU A 288 -4.64 14.89 1.38
N LEU A 289 -3.97 13.74 1.47
CA LEU A 289 -3.86 12.79 0.36
C LEU A 289 -5.24 12.32 -0.11
N LYS A 290 -6.06 11.89 0.85
CA LYS A 290 -7.45 11.48 0.66
C LYS A 290 -8.30 12.58 0.06
N TYR A 291 -8.15 13.82 0.54
CA TYR A 291 -8.83 14.99 -0.05
C TYR A 291 -8.44 15.14 -1.51
N GLY A 292 -7.14 15.07 -1.82
CA GLY A 292 -6.62 15.17 -3.18
C GLY A 292 -7.22 14.15 -4.15
N MET A 293 -7.29 12.88 -3.74
CA MET A 293 -7.91 11.81 -4.52
C MET A 293 -9.42 11.99 -4.66
N THR A 294 -10.11 12.29 -3.56
CA THR A 294 -11.58 12.42 -3.54
C THR A 294 -12.08 13.60 -4.39
N LYS A 295 -11.34 14.71 -4.42
CA LYS A 295 -11.70 15.88 -5.23
C LYS A 295 -11.15 15.82 -6.67
N GLY A 296 -10.41 14.77 -7.04
CA GLY A 296 -9.87 14.60 -8.38
C GLY A 296 -8.75 15.59 -8.74
N ILE A 297 -8.07 16.16 -7.75
CA ILE A 297 -7.02 17.17 -7.93
C ILE A 297 -5.60 16.58 -7.91
N LEU A 298 -5.48 15.25 -7.99
CA LEU A 298 -4.21 14.54 -8.22
C LEU A 298 -4.20 13.78 -9.58
N PRO A 299 -4.63 14.40 -10.70
CA PRO A 299 -4.96 13.68 -11.93
C PRO A 299 -3.74 13.09 -12.65
N ASP A 300 -2.53 13.58 -12.40
CA ASP A 300 -1.31 13.12 -13.07
C ASP A 300 -0.43 12.23 -12.21
N VAL A 301 -0.80 12.02 -10.95
CA VAL A 301 -0.04 11.15 -10.08
C VAL A 301 -0.19 9.70 -10.55
N GLN A 302 0.94 9.01 -10.68
CA GLN A 302 1.02 7.63 -11.15
C GLN A 302 2.21 6.92 -10.52
N LEU A 303 2.11 5.59 -10.36
CA LEU A 303 3.26 4.77 -10.00
C LEU A 303 4.29 4.79 -11.15
N PRO A 304 5.60 4.71 -10.87
CA PRO A 304 6.67 4.65 -11.88
C PRO A 304 6.79 3.24 -12.47
N LEU A 305 5.67 2.67 -12.93
CA LEU A 305 5.55 1.30 -13.44
C LEU A 305 4.64 1.28 -14.68
N PHE A 306 4.64 0.17 -15.42
CA PHE A 306 3.67 -0.06 -16.49
C PHE A 306 2.23 0.04 -15.97
N LYS A 307 1.36 0.78 -16.68
CA LYS A 307 -0.01 1.11 -16.25
C LYS A 307 -0.10 1.77 -14.87
N GLY A 308 0.97 2.47 -14.45
CA GLY A 308 1.07 3.03 -13.11
C GLY A 308 0.01 4.09 -12.79
N LYS A 309 -0.55 4.77 -13.80
CA LYS A 309 -1.61 5.75 -13.63
C LYS A 309 -2.94 5.05 -13.33
N GLU A 310 -3.32 4.07 -14.14
CA GLU A 310 -4.54 3.28 -13.94
C GLU A 310 -4.48 2.56 -12.59
N LEU A 311 -3.34 1.92 -12.28
CA LEU A 311 -3.13 1.23 -11.01
C LEU A 311 -3.31 2.16 -9.82
N LEU A 312 -2.62 3.30 -9.82
CA LEU A 312 -2.73 4.22 -8.70
C LEU A 312 -4.15 4.77 -8.58
N GLN A 313 -4.75 5.27 -9.67
CA GLN A 313 -6.06 5.92 -9.59
C GLN A 313 -7.18 4.95 -9.18
N GLN A 314 -7.09 3.68 -9.61
CA GLN A 314 -8.10 2.66 -9.26
C GLN A 314 -7.89 2.07 -7.86
N TYR A 315 -6.64 1.84 -7.44
CA TYR A 315 -6.31 1.10 -6.22
C TYR A 315 -5.62 1.96 -5.15
N TRP A 316 -5.74 3.29 -5.22
CA TRP A 316 -4.99 4.21 -4.36
C TRP A 316 -5.17 3.92 -2.86
N ASP A 317 -6.38 3.55 -2.44
CA ASP A 317 -6.69 3.29 -1.03
C ASP A 317 -5.94 2.05 -0.54
N PHE A 318 -6.00 0.95 -1.29
CA PHE A 318 -5.24 -0.26 -0.97
C PHE A 318 -3.73 0.00 -1.01
N ILE A 319 -3.23 0.70 -2.03
CA ILE A 319 -1.81 1.06 -2.15
C ILE A 319 -1.36 1.87 -0.93
N ALA A 320 -2.15 2.86 -0.51
CA ALA A 320 -1.84 3.67 0.65
C ALA A 320 -1.85 2.84 1.94
N ARG A 321 -2.83 1.98 2.16
CA ARG A 321 -2.84 1.04 3.31
C ARG A 321 -1.61 0.15 3.33
N TYR A 322 -1.28 -0.43 2.17
CA TYR A 322 -0.18 -1.37 2.03
C TYR A 322 1.18 -0.72 2.32
N TYR A 323 1.43 0.48 1.79
CA TYR A 323 2.74 1.11 1.91
C TYR A 323 2.90 2.09 3.08
N LEU A 324 1.81 2.71 3.54
CA LEU A 324 1.86 3.64 4.66
C LEU A 324 1.70 2.93 6.01
N CYS A 325 1.15 1.71 6.05
CA CYS A 325 0.98 0.94 7.28
C CYS A 325 0.32 1.78 8.40
N GLU A 326 0.98 1.93 9.56
CA GLU A 326 0.50 2.74 10.69
C GLU A 326 0.31 4.24 10.37
N TYR A 327 0.89 4.74 9.27
CA TYR A 327 0.72 6.12 8.80
C TYR A 327 -0.52 6.29 7.90
N TYR A 328 -1.18 5.22 7.48
CA TYR A 328 -2.52 5.29 6.89
C TYR A 328 -3.52 5.68 7.99
N GLU A 329 -4.37 6.69 7.76
CA GLU A 329 -5.28 7.25 8.79
C GLU A 329 -4.59 7.69 10.11
N GLY A 330 -3.25 7.81 10.13
CA GLY A 330 -2.49 8.31 11.26
C GLY A 330 -2.74 9.81 11.50
N GLU A 331 -2.63 10.23 12.78
CA GLU A 331 -2.82 11.64 13.21
C GLU A 331 -1.71 12.58 12.75
#